data_AF-A0A7X1J2W7-F1
#
_entry.id   AF-A0A7X1J2W7-F1
#
_cell.length_a   1.000
_cell.length_b   1.000
_cell.length_c   1.000
_cell.angle_alpha   90.00
_cell.angle_beta   90.00
_cell.angle_gamma   90.00
#
_symmetry.space_group_name_H-M   'P 1'
#
loop_
_entity.id
_entity.type
_entity.pdbx_description
1 polymer ?
#
loop_
_entity_poly.entity_id
_entity_poly.type
_entity_poly.pdbx_seq_one_letter_code
_entity_poly.pdbx_strand_id
1 'polypeptide(L)' 'MHTLDLTPAQVREQLLASGMPEVYAEGVIAGCAYVRRGRNDVITGDVEEVLGRRARTYREWAQDHKGAFA' A
#
# COMPACT_ATOMS: atom_id res chain seq x y z
N MET A 1 -7.33 11.98 -14.15
CA MET A 1 -6.69 11.64 -12.87
C MET A 1 -5.21 11.45 -13.13
N HIS A 2 -4.34 12.24 -12.51
CA HIS A 2 -2.88 12.13 -12.68
C HIS A 2 -2.27 11.68 -11.36
N THR A 3 -1.42 10.66 -11.40
CA THR A 3 -0.68 10.17 -10.23
C THR A 3 0.60 11.00 -10.05
N LEU A 4 0.90 11.42 -8.82
CA LEU A 4 2.12 12.17 -8.52
C LEU A 4 3.12 11.26 -7.79
N ASP A 5 4.37 11.28 -8.26
CA ASP A 5 5.49 10.68 -7.55
C ASP A 5 6.03 11.66 -6.52
N LEU A 6 5.69 11.42 -5.26
CA LEU A 6 6.14 12.25 -4.14
C LEU A 6 7.53 11.85 -3.68
N THR A 7 8.34 12.85 -3.36
CA THR A 7 9.60 12.64 -2.64
C THR A 7 9.32 12.18 -1.20
N PRO A 8 10.27 11.50 -0.51
CA PRO A 8 10.11 11.13 0.89
C PRO A 8 9.74 12.30 1.82
N ALA A 9 10.32 13.48 1.58
CA ALA A 9 10.01 14.68 2.35
C ALA A 9 8.55 15.13 2.18
N GLN A 10 8.02 15.09 0.94
CA GLN A 10 6.63 15.42 0.66
C GLN A 10 5.66 14.40 1.28
N VAL A 11 6.02 13.12 1.28
CA VAL A 11 5.24 12.08 1.98
C VAL A 11 5.22 12.34 3.48
N ARG A 12 6.36 12.66 4.09
CA ARG A 12 6.46 13.01 5.51
C ARG A 12 5.57 14.19 5.87
N GLU A 13 5.67 15.27 5.11
CA GLU A 13 4.87 16.48 5.29
C GLU A 13 3.36 16.17 5.24
N GLN A 14 2.92 15.40 4.25
CA GLN A 14 1.51 15.00 4.14
C GLN A 14 1.03 14.16 5.31
N LEU A 15 1.84 13.19 5.77
CA LEU A 15 1.46 12.32 6.90
C LEU A 15 1.37 13.09 8.21
N LEU A 16 2.29 14.02 8.47
CA LEU A 16 2.22 14.88 9.65
C LEU A 16 1.01 15.83 9.57
N ALA A 17 0.75 16.41 8.40
CA ALA A 17 -0.41 17.27 8.18
C ALA A 17 -1.74 16.52 8.34
N SER A 18 -1.78 15.21 8.12
CA SER A 18 -2.96 14.36 8.37
C SER A 18 -3.07 13.87 9.82
N GLY A 19 -2.21 14.34 10.72
CA GLY A 19 -2.26 14.03 12.15
C GLY A 19 -1.56 12.72 12.52
N MET A 20 -0.78 12.12 11.60
CA MET A 20 -0.02 10.92 11.93
C MET A 20 1.22 11.26 12.77
N PRO A 21 1.57 10.43 13.78
CA PRO A 21 2.78 10.62 14.55
C PRO A 21 4.05 10.48 13.70
N GLU A 22 5.13 11.15 14.12
CA GLU A 22 6.44 11.11 13.45
C GLU A 22 6.93 9.67 13.20
N VAL A 23 6.87 8.82 14.22
CA VAL A 23 7.29 7.41 14.12
C VAL A 23 6.51 6.63 13.07
N TYR A 24 5.23 6.99 12.86
CA TYR A 24 4.41 6.39 11.82
C TYR A 24 4.86 6.86 10.43
N ALA A 25 5.11 8.16 10.27
CA ALA A 25 5.57 8.73 9.01
C ALA A 25 6.89 8.11 8.54
N GLU A 26 7.86 7.98 9.45
CA GLU A 26 9.15 7.35 9.16
C GLU A 26 8.99 5.87 8.78
N GLY A 27 8.10 5.14 9.44
CA GLY A 27 7.77 3.76 9.10
C GLY A 27 7.19 3.60 7.69
N VAL A 28 6.27 4.49 7.29
CA VAL A 28 5.70 4.51 5.94
C VAL A 28 6.79 4.79 4.91
N ILE A 29 7.65 5.78 5.14
CA ILE A 29 8.72 6.14 4.20
C ILE A 29 9.70 4.97 4.03
N ALA A 30 10.11 4.33 5.12
CA ALA A 30 10.98 3.17 5.09
C ALA A 30 10.34 1.99 4.33
N GLY A 31 9.07 1.70 4.61
CA GLY A 31 8.32 0.64 3.93
C GLY A 31 8.17 0.91 2.43
N CYS A 32 7.81 2.13 2.04
CA CYS A 32 7.72 2.51 0.63
C CYS A 32 9.07 2.40 -0.08
N ALA A 33 10.18 2.79 0.57
CA ALA A 33 11.52 2.63 0.00
C ALA A 33 11.91 1.15 -0.17
N TYR A 34 11.52 0.30 0.77
CA TYR A 34 11.72 -1.15 0.69
C TYR A 34 10.98 -1.74 -0.52
N VAL A 35 9.69 -1.46 -0.67
CA VAL A 35 8.87 -1.94 -1.80
C VAL A 35 9.40 -1.44 -3.14
N ARG A 36 9.75 -0.13 -3.25
CA ARG A 36 10.30 0.46 -4.48
C ARG A 36 11.61 -0.17 -4.94
N ARG A 37 12.36 -0.79 -4.02
CA ARG A 37 13.60 -1.55 -4.34
C ARG A 37 13.31 -3.00 -4.80
N GLY A 38 12.06 -3.33 -5.11
CA GLY A 38 11.66 -4.67 -5.56
C GLY A 38 11.78 -5.73 -4.47
N ARG A 39 11.58 -5.35 -3.21
CA ARG A 39 11.76 -6.28 -2.07
C ARG A 39 10.46 -6.87 -1.54
N ASN A 40 9.32 -6.62 -2.20
CA ASN A 40 8.00 -7.06 -1.76
C ASN A 40 7.14 -7.57 -2.93
N ASP A 41 7.75 -8.30 -3.86
CA ASP A 41 7.13 -8.84 -5.08
C ASP A 41 7.04 -10.38 -5.07
N VAL A 42 7.42 -11.03 -3.98
CA VAL A 42 7.28 -12.48 -3.80
C VAL A 42 5.82 -12.83 -3.61
N ILE A 43 5.28 -13.67 -4.51
CA ILE A 43 3.94 -14.22 -4.43
C ILE A 43 4.02 -15.64 -3.85
N THR A 44 3.26 -15.91 -2.80
CA THR A 44 3.16 -17.24 -2.17
C THR A 44 1.81 -17.90 -2.45
N GLY A 45 1.72 -19.21 -2.22
CA GLY A 45 0.48 -20.00 -2.33
C GLY A 45 -0.34 -20.07 -1.05
N ASP A 46 0.10 -19.41 0.02
CA ASP A 46 -0.35 -19.65 1.40
C ASP A 46 -1.87 -19.45 1.57
N VAL A 47 -2.46 -18.50 0.83
CA VAL A 47 -3.91 -18.27 0.88
C VAL A 47 -4.70 -19.47 0.36
N GLU A 48 -4.24 -20.08 -0.73
CA GLU A 48 -4.87 -21.27 -1.31
C GLU A 48 -4.65 -22.49 -0.42
N GLU A 49 -3.43 -22.65 0.12
CA GLU A 49 -3.09 -23.73 1.04
C GLU A 49 -3.95 -23.70 2.32
N VAL A 50 -4.06 -22.53 2.97
CA VAL A 50 -4.73 -22.41 4.27
C VAL A 50 -6.26 -22.36 4.12
N LEU A 51 -6.78 -21.73 3.06
CA LEU A 51 -8.21 -21.47 2.91
C LEU A 51 -8.90 -22.32 1.83
N GLY A 52 -8.18 -23.14 1.08
CA GLY A 52 -8.71 -23.98 -0.01
C GLY A 52 -9.26 -23.18 -1.20
N ARG A 53 -8.90 -21.89 -1.31
CA ARG A 53 -9.32 -21.00 -2.41
C ARG A 53 -8.24 -19.97 -2.72
N ARG A 54 -8.13 -19.59 -3.99
CA ARG A 54 -7.16 -18.58 -4.44
C ARG A 54 -7.35 -17.22 -3.74
N ALA A 55 -6.25 -16.50 -3.58
CA ALA A 55 -6.27 -15.10 -3.21
C ALA A 55 -7.05 -14.29 -4.26
N ARG A 56 -7.82 -13.30 -3.80
CA ARG A 56 -8.51 -12.38 -4.70
C ARG A 56 -7.49 -11.47 -5.38
N THR A 57 -7.78 -11.11 -6.62
CA THR A 57 -7.02 -10.10 -7.35
C THR A 57 -7.34 -8.70 -6.80
N TYR A 58 -6.41 -7.77 -6.98
CA TYR A 58 -6.67 -6.36 -6.69
C TYR A 58 -7.83 -5.80 -7.53
N ARG A 59 -8.04 -6.32 -8.74
CA ARG A 59 -9.16 -5.93 -9.61
C ARG A 59 -10.51 -6.25 -8.97
N GLU A 60 -10.68 -7.46 -8.46
CA GLU A 60 -11.91 -7.87 -7.78
C GLU A 60 -12.14 -6.99 -6.55
N TRP A 61 -11.11 -6.78 -5.74
CA TRP A 61 -11.20 -5.89 -4.57
C TRP A 61 -11.63 -4.46 -4.96
N ALA A 62 -11.02 -3.88 -6.00
CA ALA A 62 -11.34 -2.52 -6.43
C ALA A 62 -12.78 -2.40 -6.96
N GLN A 63 -13.31 -3.42 -7.62
CA GLN A 63 -14.71 -3.42 -8.07
C GLN A 63 -15.68 -3.53 -6.90
N ASP A 64 -15.37 -4.38 -5.92
CA ASP A 64 -16.19 -4.57 -4.71
C ASP A 64 -16.26 -3.29 -3.86
N HIS A 65 -15.18 -2.50 -3.82
CA HIS A 65 -15.05 -1.33 -2.94
C HIS A 65 -15.18 0.03 -3.65
N LYS A 66 -15.54 0.04 -4.93
CA LYS A 66 -15.65 1.28 -5.72
C LYS A 66 -16.54 2.35 -5.07
N GLY A 67 -17.55 1.94 -4.30
CA GLY A 67 -18.45 2.86 -3.60
C GLY A 67 -17.79 3.73 -2.52
N ALA A 68 -16.62 3.34 -2.02
CA ALA A 68 -15.86 4.15 -1.06
C ALA A 68 -15.10 5.34 -1.72
N PHE A 69 -15.06 5.38 -3.05
CA PHE A 69 -14.31 6.37 -3.84
C PHE A 69 -15.22 7.23 -4.74
N ALA A 70 -16.54 7.18 -4.53
CA ALA A 70 -17.54 7.92 -5.30
C ALA A 70 -17.59 9.41 -4.93
#